data_AF-W8FBG8-F1
#
_entry.id   AF-W8FBG8-F1
#
_cell.length_a   1.000
_cell.length_b   1.000
_cell.length_c   1.000
_cell.angle_alpha   90.00
_cell.angle_beta   90.00
_cell.angle_gamma   90.00
#
_symmetry.space_group_name_H-M   'P 1'
#
loop_
_entity.id
_entity.type
_entity.pdbx_description
1 polymer ?
#
loop_
_entity_poly.entity_id
_entity_poly.type
_entity_poly.pdbx_seq_one_letter_code
_entity_poly.pdbx_strand_id
1 'polypeptide(L)'
;MRFFLCLFLLLPALFAQAQTAGDTLSVACPLPRVMEMCVELDASRAVDAAAGPLTFRWNMGDGILLTGPSVQHCYQARRKYTVQLDVVEDATGEVRTAEKLIPVDFTQEIVLNFRAVDTVRVGQPVTFDALDSQLPLCRNVVVLWDFRDGYVSNGPQVQHAFRRPGQYPVRMSLRGNGPDSCPSSHCVSRTVVVLP
;
A
#
# COMPACT_ATOMS: atom_id res chain seq x y z
N MET A 1 -4.51 61.50 28.26
CA MET A 1 -3.52 61.05 29.28
C MET A 1 -3.31 59.56 29.07
N ARG A 2 -2.37 59.12 28.21
CA ARG A 2 -0.95 58.84 28.50
C ARG A 2 -0.74 58.13 29.86
N PHE A 3 -0.33 56.87 29.88
CA PHE A 3 1.08 56.48 30.01
C PHE A 3 1.30 54.98 29.72
N PHE A 4 2.38 54.71 28.99
CA PHE A 4 3.02 53.41 28.76
C PHE A 4 3.68 52.92 30.06
N LEU A 5 3.76 51.60 30.29
CA LEU A 5 4.99 51.02 30.87
C LEU A 5 5.23 49.61 30.32
N CYS A 6 6.36 49.49 29.63
CA CYS A 6 6.99 48.29 29.15
C CYS A 6 7.91 47.77 30.27
N LEU A 7 7.88 46.47 30.58
CA LEU A 7 8.96 45.84 31.34
C LEU A 7 9.33 44.51 30.70
N PHE A 8 10.52 44.50 30.11
CA PHE A 8 11.26 43.36 29.62
C PHE A 8 11.78 42.52 30.80
N LEU A 9 11.64 41.20 30.71
CA LEU A 9 12.59 40.26 31.32
C LEU A 9 13.10 39.31 30.25
N LEU A 10 14.42 39.23 30.18
CA LEU A 10 15.26 38.55 29.19
C LEU A 10 15.68 37.16 29.68
N LEU A 11 15.89 36.27 28.70
CA LEU A 11 16.74 35.06 28.65
C LEU A 11 16.17 33.70 29.12
N PRO A 12 16.61 32.57 28.53
CA PRO A 12 17.53 32.41 27.39
C PRO A 12 16.91 31.70 26.17
N ALA A 13 17.55 31.92 25.02
CA ALA A 13 17.33 31.18 23.80
C ALA A 13 17.62 29.69 24.03
N LEU A 14 16.57 28.86 24.03
CA LEU A 14 16.76 27.45 23.69
C LEU A 14 16.88 27.37 22.18
N PHE A 15 18.11 27.15 21.72
CA PHE A 15 18.37 26.59 20.40
C PHE A 15 17.70 25.22 20.33
N ALA A 16 16.44 25.17 19.91
CA ALA A 16 15.90 23.97 19.31
C ALA A 16 16.45 23.97 17.87
N GLN A 17 17.51 23.18 17.70
CA GLN A 17 18.18 22.96 16.43
C GLN A 17 17.13 22.76 15.34
N ALA A 18 17.28 23.50 14.24
CA ALA A 18 16.70 23.12 12.98
C ALA A 18 17.04 21.64 12.77
N GLN A 19 16.05 20.76 12.90
CA GLN A 19 16.17 19.44 12.33
C GLN A 19 16.26 19.68 10.83
N THR A 20 17.50 19.77 10.36
CA THR A 20 17.83 19.42 8.99
C THR A 20 17.20 18.05 8.79
N ALA A 21 16.04 18.02 8.13
CA ALA A 21 15.60 16.86 7.39
C ALA A 21 16.66 16.67 6.32
N GLY A 22 17.79 16.07 6.72
CA GLY A 22 18.66 15.36 5.82
C GLY A 22 17.74 14.32 5.21
N ASP A 23 17.29 14.62 4.00
CA ASP A 23 16.58 13.71 3.13
C ASP A 23 17.58 12.60 2.76
N THR A 24 17.82 11.72 3.73
CA THR A 24 18.53 10.47 3.52
C THR A 24 17.59 9.65 2.67
N LEU A 25 17.79 9.74 1.35
CA LEU A 25 17.34 8.81 0.33
C LEU A 25 17.12 7.44 0.97
N SER A 26 15.88 7.02 1.09
CA SER A 26 15.50 5.74 1.68
C SER A 26 16.14 4.58 0.91
N VAL A 27 17.30 4.14 1.41
CA VAL A 27 18.19 3.13 0.80
C VAL A 27 17.55 1.74 0.86
N ALA A 28 16.75 1.44 1.86
CA ALA A 28 16.08 0.15 1.94
C ALA A 28 14.78 0.19 1.12
N CYS A 29 14.58 -0.81 0.26
CA CYS A 29 13.21 -1.21 -0.04
C CYS A 29 12.62 -1.64 1.32
N PRO A 30 11.67 -0.87 1.91
CA PRO A 30 11.10 -1.29 3.16
C PRO A 30 10.48 -2.67 2.93
N LEU A 31 10.66 -3.58 3.88
CA LEU A 31 9.91 -4.85 3.84
C LEU A 31 8.45 -4.50 3.59
N PRO A 32 7.75 -5.22 2.69
CA PRO A 32 6.35 -4.95 2.43
C PRO A 32 5.67 -4.91 3.80
N ARG A 33 5.11 -3.73 4.16
CA ARG A 33 4.33 -3.64 5.39
C ARG A 33 3.25 -4.70 5.23
N VAL A 34 3.14 -5.59 6.21
CA VAL A 34 2.12 -6.65 6.23
C VAL A 34 0.84 -5.99 5.76
N MET A 35 0.38 -6.41 4.58
CA MET A 35 -0.77 -5.81 3.93
C MET A 35 -1.86 -5.70 5.00
N GLU A 36 -2.38 -4.50 5.23
CA GLU A 36 -3.61 -4.39 6.00
C GLU A 36 -4.68 -5.07 5.13
N MET A 37 -5.01 -6.31 5.46
CA MET A 37 -5.97 -7.14 4.72
C MET A 37 -7.38 -6.66 5.06
N CYS A 38 -7.67 -5.42 4.68
CA CYS A 38 -8.91 -4.75 4.99
C CYS A 38 -9.98 -5.03 3.93
N VAL A 39 -11.20 -5.23 4.39
CA VAL A 39 -12.40 -5.32 3.57
C VAL A 39 -13.39 -4.25 4.02
N GLU A 40 -14.08 -3.64 3.05
CA GLU A 40 -15.24 -2.80 3.31
C GLU A 40 -16.48 -3.55 2.84
N LEU A 41 -17.51 -3.55 3.68
CA LEU A 41 -18.75 -4.27 3.46
C LEU A 41 -19.92 -3.32 3.68
N ASP A 42 -20.77 -3.18 2.67
CA ASP A 42 -21.94 -2.31 2.69
C ASP A 42 -23.20 -3.12 2.37
N ALA A 43 -24.15 -3.11 3.31
CA ALA A 43 -25.47 -3.73 3.20
C ALA A 43 -26.61 -2.71 3.19
N SER A 44 -26.31 -1.40 3.11
CA SER A 44 -27.31 -0.32 3.09
C SER A 44 -28.35 -0.46 1.98
N ARG A 45 -28.00 -1.15 0.89
CA ARG A 45 -28.87 -1.38 -0.28
C ARG A 45 -29.52 -2.77 -0.30
N ALA A 46 -29.24 -3.61 0.69
CA ALA A 46 -29.71 -5.00 0.73
C ALA A 46 -31.09 -5.15 1.38
N VAL A 47 -31.72 -4.05 1.80
CA VAL A 47 -32.96 -4.02 2.56
C VAL A 47 -34.03 -3.16 1.88
N ASP A 48 -35.28 -3.59 1.97
CA ASP A 48 -36.43 -2.82 1.49
C ASP A 48 -36.62 -1.57 2.36
N ALA A 49 -36.78 -0.42 1.73
CA ALA A 49 -36.99 0.86 2.41
C ALA A 49 -38.28 0.88 3.26
N ALA A 50 -39.20 -0.07 3.02
CA ALA A 50 -40.42 -0.22 3.82
C ALA A 50 -40.23 -0.94 5.16
N ALA A 51 -39.07 -1.55 5.45
CA ALA A 51 -38.84 -2.45 6.59
C ALA A 51 -38.57 -1.74 7.95
N GLY A 52 -38.82 -0.43 8.06
CA GLY A 52 -38.61 0.29 9.33
C GLY A 52 -37.14 0.36 9.78
N PRO A 53 -36.88 0.68 11.07
CA PRO A 53 -35.52 0.73 11.61
C PRO A 53 -34.91 -0.68 11.71
N LEU A 54 -33.68 -0.81 11.22
CA LEU A 54 -32.95 -2.08 11.12
C LEU A 54 -31.58 -1.97 11.80
N THR A 55 -31.21 -3.03 12.50
CA THR A 55 -29.87 -3.21 13.07
C THR A 55 -29.09 -4.24 12.24
N PHE A 56 -27.91 -3.83 11.74
CA PHE A 56 -27.00 -4.70 11.00
C PHE A 56 -25.88 -5.18 11.91
N ARG A 57 -25.69 -6.50 12.01
CA ARG A 57 -24.66 -7.15 12.82
C ARG A 57 -23.80 -8.02 11.93
N TRP A 58 -22.50 -7.74 11.90
CA TRP A 58 -21.53 -8.46 11.10
C TRP A 58 -20.68 -9.34 12.00
N ASN A 59 -20.56 -10.62 11.65
CA ASN A 59 -19.55 -11.52 12.18
C ASN A 59 -18.50 -11.75 11.11
N MET A 60 -17.26 -11.32 11.38
CA MET A 60 -16.18 -11.37 10.40
C MET A 60 -15.53 -12.76 10.28
N GLY A 61 -15.99 -13.76 11.04
CA GLY A 61 -15.44 -15.12 11.01
C GLY A 61 -14.06 -15.24 11.68
N ASP A 62 -13.60 -14.20 12.36
CA ASP A 62 -12.36 -14.14 13.14
C ASP A 62 -12.57 -13.89 14.64
N GLY A 63 -13.83 -13.89 15.06
CA GLY A 63 -14.24 -13.58 16.43
C GLY A 63 -14.60 -12.11 16.64
N ILE A 64 -14.39 -11.24 15.65
CA ILE A 64 -14.78 -9.83 15.72
C ILE A 64 -16.21 -9.66 15.20
N LEU A 65 -16.98 -8.88 15.96
CA LEU A 65 -18.33 -8.47 15.63
C LEU A 65 -18.37 -6.97 15.40
N LEU A 66 -19.05 -6.55 14.33
CA LEU A 66 -19.23 -5.14 13.97
C LEU A 66 -20.71 -4.83 13.78
N THR A 67 -21.07 -3.55 13.87
CA THR A 67 -22.45 -3.09 13.71
C THR A 67 -22.52 -1.88 12.81
N GLY A 68 -23.57 -1.81 12.00
CA GLY A 68 -23.82 -0.70 11.10
C GLY A 68 -24.08 -1.13 9.66
N PRO A 69 -24.70 -0.26 8.85
CA PRO A 69 -25.05 -0.58 7.47
C PRO A 69 -23.81 -0.76 6.58
N SER A 70 -22.69 -0.12 6.94
CA SER A 70 -21.37 -0.34 6.33
C SER A 70 -20.31 -0.50 7.42
N VAL A 71 -19.35 -1.40 7.20
CA VAL A 71 -18.24 -1.69 8.12
C VAL A 71 -16.92 -1.89 7.38
N GLN A 72 -15.83 -1.52 8.04
CA GLN A 72 -14.47 -1.82 7.61
C GLN A 72 -13.81 -2.76 8.62
N HIS A 73 -13.16 -3.82 8.13
CA HIS A 73 -12.47 -4.79 8.98
C HIS A 73 -11.16 -5.24 8.37
N CYS A 74 -10.10 -5.38 9.18
CA CYS A 74 -8.78 -5.79 8.74
C CYS A 74 -8.37 -7.11 9.40
N TYR A 75 -8.12 -8.13 8.59
CA TYR A 75 -7.74 -9.45 9.08
C TYR A 75 -6.25 -9.54 9.41
N GLN A 76 -5.93 -10.24 10.48
CA GLN A 76 -4.55 -10.46 10.93
C GLN A 76 -3.92 -11.74 10.36
N ALA A 77 -4.73 -12.73 9.97
CA ALA A 77 -4.27 -14.02 9.49
C ALA A 77 -4.75 -14.33 8.07
N ARG A 78 -3.93 -15.06 7.32
CA ARG A 78 -4.25 -15.51 5.97
C ARG A 78 -5.09 -16.78 6.05
N ARG A 79 -6.38 -16.67 5.75
CA ARG A 79 -7.30 -17.80 5.68
C ARG A 79 -8.58 -17.38 4.98
N LYS A 80 -9.42 -18.34 4.58
CA LYS A 80 -10.77 -18.03 4.15
C LYS A 80 -11.61 -17.68 5.38
N TYR A 81 -12.34 -16.57 5.31
CA TYR A 81 -13.26 -16.17 6.37
C TYR A 81 -14.68 -16.21 5.83
N THR A 82 -15.58 -16.82 6.61
CA THR A 82 -17.01 -16.72 6.36
C THR A 82 -17.50 -15.49 7.08
N VAL A 83 -17.93 -14.48 6.33
CA VAL A 83 -18.58 -13.31 6.91
C VAL A 83 -20.08 -13.55 6.93
N GLN A 84 -20.68 -13.40 8.10
CA GLN A 84 -22.11 -13.50 8.31
C GLN A 84 -22.66 -12.12 8.63
N LEU A 85 -23.77 -11.77 7.99
CA LEU A 85 -24.55 -10.59 8.28
C LEU A 85 -25.91 -11.04 8.85
N ASP A 86 -26.22 -10.57 10.05
CA ASP A 86 -27.56 -10.65 10.62
C ASP A 86 -28.20 -9.25 10.54
N VAL A 87 -29.34 -9.17 9.86
CA VAL A 87 -30.18 -7.98 9.82
C VAL A 87 -31.35 -8.20 10.77
N VAL A 88 -31.45 -7.38 11.80
CA VAL A 88 -32.50 -7.43 12.81
C VAL A 88 -33.50 -6.31 12.53
N GLU A 89 -34.78 -6.64 12.44
CA GLU A 89 -35.85 -5.64 12.42
C GLU A 89 -36.20 -5.24 13.85
N ASP A 90 -35.99 -3.96 14.19
CA ASP A 90 -36.08 -3.51 15.59
C ASP A 90 -37.51 -3.58 16.14
N ALA A 91 -38.51 -3.45 15.25
CA ALA A 91 -39.93 -3.44 15.62
C ALA A 91 -40.48 -4.83 15.96
N THR A 92 -40.00 -5.86 15.27
CA THR A 92 -40.51 -7.24 15.39
C THR A 92 -39.52 -8.17 16.10
N GLY A 93 -38.24 -7.79 16.14
CA GLY A 93 -37.15 -8.66 16.55
C GLY A 93 -36.82 -9.75 15.52
N GLU A 94 -37.41 -9.70 14.31
CA GLU A 94 -37.13 -10.69 13.26
C GLU A 94 -35.67 -10.58 12.82
N VAL A 95 -34.99 -11.72 12.70
CA VAL A 95 -33.60 -11.80 12.27
C VAL A 95 -33.52 -12.48 10.91
N ARG A 96 -32.94 -11.79 9.93
CA ARG A 96 -32.60 -12.34 8.63
C ARG A 96 -31.08 -12.47 8.51
N THR A 97 -30.62 -13.68 8.23
CA THR A 97 -29.19 -14.00 8.13
C THR A 97 -28.79 -14.20 6.68
N ALA A 98 -27.66 -13.60 6.31
CA ALA A 98 -26.98 -13.83 5.04
C ALA A 98 -25.51 -14.19 5.30
N GLU A 99 -24.97 -15.11 4.51
CA GLU A 99 -23.57 -15.51 4.59
C GLU A 99 -22.86 -15.24 3.28
N LYS A 100 -21.62 -14.78 3.39
CA LYS A 100 -20.72 -14.61 2.25
C LYS A 100 -19.35 -15.15 2.62
N LEU A 101 -18.90 -16.13 1.85
CA LEU A 101 -17.50 -16.54 1.87
C LEU A 101 -16.65 -15.43 1.27
N ILE A 102 -15.83 -14.79 2.11
CA ILE A 102 -14.81 -13.87 1.65
C ILE A 102 -13.50 -14.65 1.62
N PRO A 103 -12.98 -14.99 0.43
CA PRO A 103 -11.61 -15.45 0.35
C PRO A 103 -10.72 -14.27 0.75
N VAL A 104 -10.29 -14.21 2.02
CA VAL A 104 -9.15 -13.39 2.44
C VAL A 104 -7.90 -14.16 2.07
N ASP A 105 -7.82 -14.38 0.77
CA ASP A 105 -6.86 -15.22 0.11
C ASP A 105 -6.00 -14.32 -0.78
N PHE A 106 -5.18 -13.48 -0.12
CA PHE A 106 -4.05 -12.84 -0.78
C PHE A 106 -2.88 -13.83 -0.91
N THR A 107 -3.13 -15.11 -1.26
CA THR A 107 -2.08 -16.14 -1.47
C THR A 107 -1.15 -15.84 -2.62
N GLN A 108 -1.46 -14.87 -3.48
CA GLN A 108 -0.38 -14.21 -4.20
C GLN A 108 0.39 -13.37 -3.18
N GLU A 109 1.35 -14.02 -2.53
CA GLU A 109 2.53 -13.33 -2.08
C GLU A 109 3.04 -12.54 -3.28
N ILE A 110 3.01 -11.21 -3.18
CA ILE A 110 3.49 -10.35 -4.26
C ILE A 110 5.00 -10.53 -4.30
N VAL A 111 5.44 -11.56 -5.03
CA VAL A 111 6.83 -11.81 -5.32
C VAL A 111 7.16 -10.92 -6.51
N LEU A 112 7.60 -9.69 -6.22
CA LEU A 112 8.21 -8.85 -7.22
C LEU A 112 9.56 -9.44 -7.59
N ASN A 113 9.71 -9.78 -8.87
CA ASN A 113 10.98 -10.22 -9.42
C ASN A 113 11.13 -9.71 -10.85
N PHE A 114 12.36 -9.50 -11.27
CA PHE A 114 12.64 -9.17 -12.66
C PHE A 114 13.87 -9.87 -13.19
N ARG A 115 13.84 -10.14 -14.49
CA ARG A 115 14.98 -10.68 -15.23
C ARG A 115 15.81 -9.53 -15.79
N ALA A 116 17.11 -9.62 -15.57
CA ALA A 116 18.13 -8.79 -16.18
C ALA A 116 19.46 -9.58 -16.18
N VAL A 117 20.42 -9.14 -16.99
CA VAL A 117 21.80 -9.64 -16.89
C VAL A 117 22.51 -8.99 -15.70
N ASP A 118 23.32 -9.76 -14.97
CA ASP A 118 24.05 -9.26 -13.80
C ASP A 118 25.33 -8.51 -14.16
N THR A 119 25.86 -8.69 -15.37
CA THR A 119 27.11 -8.05 -15.80
C THR A 119 27.05 -7.64 -17.27
N VAL A 120 27.51 -6.43 -17.54
CA VAL A 120 27.33 -5.71 -18.83
C VAL A 120 28.53 -4.76 -19.02
N ARG A 121 28.84 -4.36 -20.27
CA ARG A 121 29.82 -3.30 -20.54
C ARG A 121 29.16 -1.93 -20.73
N VAL A 122 29.91 -0.85 -20.50
CA VAL A 122 29.43 0.51 -20.77
C VAL A 122 28.83 0.61 -22.19
N GLY A 123 27.65 1.22 -22.28
CA GLY A 123 26.94 1.44 -23.54
C GLY A 123 26.19 0.23 -24.10
N GLN A 124 26.36 -0.97 -23.53
CA GLN A 124 25.60 -2.15 -23.94
C GLN A 124 24.16 -2.06 -23.38
N PRO A 125 23.11 -2.23 -24.21
CA PRO A 125 21.73 -2.22 -23.74
C PRO A 125 21.42 -3.48 -22.92
N VAL A 126 20.73 -3.28 -21.81
CA VAL A 126 20.22 -4.32 -20.90
C VAL A 126 18.71 -4.27 -20.93
N THR A 127 18.09 -5.42 -21.14
CA THR A 127 16.64 -5.59 -21.01
C THR A 127 16.29 -5.93 -19.57
N PHE A 128 15.37 -5.16 -19.00
CA PHE A 128 14.77 -5.40 -17.69
C PHE A 128 13.32 -5.84 -17.91
N ASP A 129 12.99 -7.02 -17.41
CA ASP A 129 11.72 -7.69 -17.69
C ASP A 129 11.02 -8.13 -16.41
N ALA A 130 9.84 -7.56 -16.15
CA ALA A 130 8.99 -7.84 -15.00
C ALA A 130 7.79 -8.76 -15.35
N LEU A 131 7.73 -9.35 -16.54
CA LEU A 131 6.58 -10.16 -16.99
C LEU A 131 6.36 -11.44 -16.16
N ASP A 132 7.42 -11.96 -15.53
CA ASP A 132 7.33 -13.09 -14.61
C ASP A 132 6.89 -12.69 -13.20
N SER A 133 6.79 -11.39 -12.90
CA SER A 133 6.30 -10.95 -11.60
C SER A 133 4.87 -11.41 -11.42
N GLN A 134 4.57 -12.01 -10.27
CA GLN A 134 3.21 -12.22 -9.82
C GLN A 134 2.68 -10.87 -9.31
N LEU A 135 2.31 -10.01 -10.26
CA LEU A 135 1.76 -8.70 -9.96
C LEU A 135 0.45 -8.86 -9.18
N PRO A 136 0.19 -7.98 -8.20
CA PRO A 136 -1.05 -8.04 -7.44
C PRO A 136 -2.27 -7.91 -8.36
N LEU A 137 -3.40 -8.49 -7.94
CA LEU A 137 -4.72 -8.35 -8.59
C LEU A 137 -5.28 -6.92 -8.60
N CYS A 138 -4.53 -5.94 -8.07
CA CYS A 138 -4.87 -4.52 -8.10
C CYS A 138 -5.02 -4.01 -9.54
N ARG A 139 -6.01 -3.15 -9.76
CA ARG A 139 -6.17 -2.41 -11.03
C ARG A 139 -5.30 -1.14 -11.01
N ASN A 140 -5.00 -0.59 -12.18
CA ASN A 140 -4.31 0.71 -12.35
C ASN A 140 -2.90 0.80 -11.74
N VAL A 141 -2.12 -0.28 -11.81
CA VAL A 141 -0.72 -0.32 -11.34
C VAL A 141 0.24 -0.09 -12.52
N VAL A 142 1.25 0.76 -12.31
CA VAL A 142 2.37 0.98 -13.23
C VAL A 142 3.66 0.46 -12.59
N VAL A 143 4.47 -0.27 -13.38
CA VAL A 143 5.82 -0.71 -13.00
C VAL A 143 6.80 0.44 -13.23
N LEU A 144 7.56 0.81 -12.20
CA LEU A 144 8.58 1.84 -12.23
C LEU A 144 9.97 1.24 -12.02
N TRP A 145 10.93 1.74 -12.79
CA TRP A 145 12.33 1.36 -12.75
C TRP A 145 13.20 2.56 -12.34
N ASP A 146 14.08 2.34 -11.37
CA ASP A 146 15.13 3.28 -10.97
C ASP A 146 16.48 2.59 -11.14
N PHE A 147 17.25 3.04 -12.13
CA PHE A 147 18.53 2.43 -12.50
C PHE A 147 19.70 2.87 -11.62
N ARG A 148 19.48 3.82 -10.70
CA ARG A 148 20.53 4.38 -9.81
C ARG A 148 21.67 5.10 -10.51
N ASP A 149 21.50 5.47 -11.77
CA ASP A 149 22.42 6.30 -12.54
C ASP A 149 21.85 7.68 -12.87
N GLY A 150 20.69 8.01 -12.27
CA GLY A 150 19.94 9.25 -12.49
C GLY A 150 18.79 9.10 -13.49
N TYR A 151 18.63 7.93 -14.13
CA TYR A 151 17.52 7.67 -15.03
C TYR A 151 16.44 6.78 -14.40
N VAL A 152 15.20 7.04 -14.81
CA VAL A 152 14.01 6.26 -14.45
C VAL A 152 13.22 5.90 -15.69
N SER A 153 12.54 4.75 -15.66
CA SER A 153 11.68 4.27 -16.74
C SER A 153 10.40 3.66 -16.17
N ASN A 154 9.41 3.45 -17.04
CA ASN A 154 8.16 2.79 -16.67
C ASN A 154 7.73 1.78 -17.75
N GLY A 155 6.97 0.78 -17.33
CA GLY A 155 6.47 -0.29 -18.19
C GLY A 155 6.92 -1.69 -17.75
N PRO A 156 6.24 -2.74 -18.22
CA PRO A 156 6.52 -4.13 -17.82
C PRO A 156 7.87 -4.65 -18.33
N GLN A 157 8.37 -4.07 -19.42
CA GLN A 157 9.66 -4.40 -20.01
C GLN A 157 10.30 -3.11 -20.53
N VAL A 158 11.57 -2.87 -20.17
CA VAL A 158 12.31 -1.66 -20.57
C VAL A 158 13.75 -2.02 -20.97
N GLN A 159 14.38 -1.17 -21.79
CA GLN A 159 15.80 -1.26 -22.11
C GLN A 159 16.54 -0.06 -21.54
N HIS A 160 17.75 -0.30 -21.00
CA HIS A 160 18.61 0.76 -20.48
C HIS A 160 20.08 0.44 -20.73
N ALA A 161 20.90 1.46 -20.95
CA ALA A 161 22.35 1.33 -21.18
C ALA A 161 23.11 2.26 -20.22
N PHE A 162 23.98 1.67 -19.40
CA PHE A 162 24.76 2.42 -18.42
C PHE A 162 25.95 3.11 -19.07
N ARG A 163 26.17 4.38 -18.73
CA ARG A 163 27.20 5.24 -19.34
C ARG A 163 28.53 5.24 -18.59
N ARG A 164 28.57 4.67 -17.39
CA ARG A 164 29.75 4.64 -16.52
C ARG A 164 29.89 3.25 -15.91
N PRO A 165 31.13 2.77 -15.70
CA PRO A 165 31.35 1.54 -14.97
C PRO A 165 30.98 1.73 -13.49
N GLY A 166 30.54 0.65 -12.84
CA GLY A 166 30.08 0.68 -11.46
C GLY A 166 29.13 -0.45 -11.11
N GLN A 167 28.64 -0.45 -9.87
CA GLN A 167 27.59 -1.36 -9.42
C GLN A 167 26.31 -0.57 -9.23
N TYR A 168 25.24 -0.99 -9.91
CA TYR A 168 23.96 -0.29 -9.93
C TYR A 168 22.89 -1.17 -9.28
N PRO A 169 22.43 -0.86 -8.05
CA PRO A 169 21.34 -1.59 -7.42
C PRO A 169 20.00 -1.15 -8.01
N VAL A 170 19.68 -1.66 -9.21
CA VAL A 170 18.47 -1.34 -9.96
C VAL A 170 17.25 -1.73 -9.15
N ARG A 171 16.33 -0.78 -8.97
CA ARG A 171 15.11 -0.94 -8.18
C ARG A 171 13.90 -0.98 -9.10
N MET A 172 13.09 -2.04 -8.95
CA MET A 172 11.75 -2.11 -9.51
C MET A 172 10.74 -1.83 -8.40
N SER A 173 9.69 -1.04 -8.69
CA SER A 173 8.61 -0.75 -7.75
C SER A 173 7.26 -0.65 -8.45
N LEU A 174 6.18 -0.85 -7.71
CA LEU A 174 4.82 -0.67 -8.19
C LEU A 174 4.26 0.66 -7.70
N ARG A 175 3.63 1.42 -8.60
CA ARG A 175 2.87 2.63 -8.28
C ARG A 175 1.45 2.48 -8.78
N GLY A 176 0.48 2.44 -7.87
CA GLY A 176 -0.92 2.56 -8.23
C GLY A 176 -1.35 4.03 -8.37
N ASN A 177 -2.29 4.31 -9.27
CA ASN A 177 -2.91 5.63 -9.41
C ASN A 177 -4.44 5.50 -9.25
N GLY A 178 -5.04 6.35 -8.40
CA GLY A 178 -6.49 6.45 -8.20
C GLY A 178 -7.02 5.82 -6.90
N PRO A 179 -8.33 5.98 -6.62
CA PRO A 179 -9.01 5.17 -5.59
C PRO A 179 -8.86 3.68 -5.96
N ASP A 180 -8.74 2.81 -4.95
CA ASP A 180 -8.42 1.37 -5.08
C ASP A 180 -6.99 1.03 -5.57
N SER A 181 -6.06 1.99 -5.50
CA SER A 181 -4.66 1.73 -5.85
C SER A 181 -3.94 0.86 -4.82
N CYS A 182 -3.09 -0.05 -5.32
CA CYS A 182 -2.18 -0.83 -4.49
C CYS A 182 -1.29 0.11 -3.62
N PRO A 183 -1.11 -0.16 -2.32
CA PRO A 183 -0.22 0.64 -1.48
C PRO A 183 1.21 0.62 -2.04
N SER A 184 1.87 1.77 -2.04
CA SER A 184 3.19 2.08 -2.62
C SER A 184 4.39 1.41 -1.92
N SER A 185 4.21 0.19 -1.42
CA SER A 185 5.14 -0.50 -0.52
C SER A 185 5.88 -1.69 -1.12
N HIS A 186 5.60 -2.08 -2.37
CA HIS A 186 6.27 -3.21 -3.02
C HIS A 186 7.40 -2.73 -3.93
N CYS A 187 8.62 -3.13 -3.59
CA CYS A 187 9.80 -3.00 -4.44
C CYS A 187 10.68 -4.24 -4.37
N VAL A 188 11.55 -4.40 -5.36
CA VAL A 188 12.66 -5.36 -5.37
C VAL A 188 13.88 -4.66 -5.93
N SER A 189 15.07 -5.10 -5.55
CA SER A 189 16.32 -4.56 -6.09
C SER A 189 17.27 -5.68 -6.49
N ARG A 190 17.94 -5.51 -7.63
CA ARG A 190 18.97 -6.43 -8.13
C ARG A 190 20.15 -5.61 -8.63
N THR A 191 21.36 -6.04 -8.29
CA THR A 191 22.59 -5.32 -8.65
C THR A 191 23.05 -5.71 -10.05
N VAL A 192 23.28 -4.71 -10.90
CA VAL A 192 23.92 -4.86 -12.21
C VAL A 192 25.34 -4.32 -12.12
N VAL A 193 26.32 -5.14 -12.50
CA VAL A 193 27.73 -4.77 -12.56
C VAL A 193 28.07 -4.30 -13.96
N VAL A 194 28.49 -3.05 -14.08
CA VAL A 194 28.88 -2.44 -15.35
C VAL A 194 30.41 -2.37 -15.39
N LEU A 195 30.97 -3.19 -16.28
CA LEU A 195 32.38 -3.21 -16.60
C LEU A 195 32.72 -2.08 -17.58
N PRO A 196 33.97 -1.60 -17.61
CA PRO A 196 34.44 -0.64 -18.61
C PRO A 196 34.15 -1.06 -20.05
#